data_AF-A0A842TRR7-F1
#
_entry.id   AF-A0A842TRR7-F1
#
_cell.length_a   1.000
_cell.length_b   1.000
_cell.length_c   1.000
_cell.angle_alpha   90.00
_cell.angle_beta   90.00
_cell.angle_gamma   90.00
#
_symmetry.space_group_name_H-M   'P 1'
#
loop_
_entity.id
_entity.type
_entity.pdbx_description
1 polymer ?
#
loop_
_entity_poly.entity_id
_entity_poly.type
_entity_poly.pdbx_seq_one_letter_code
_entity_poly.pdbx_strand_id
1 'polypeptide(L)'
;MAEKKEDHYKNIEKSMKTAKKYVSKVQDRNYAAIKKANEAIDYDFDKLEDSNVQDKYIKTVSDEVREDVKKHFDLGKNIDERLVDTLVETLGGITYEEIKKIVKGSGKEFGPDELVSELERKKNDFAQRHYAGIANKYVTEKEHIEPALKYLGIEGKVQKEKVTPEHMPRLFAYHGTSGELHKSHIPHEIRKGKKKDKKKAA
;
A
#
# COMPACT_ATOMS: atom_id res chain seq x y z
N MET A 1 -22.75 20.70 17.20
CA MET A 1 -22.58 19.59 16.22
C MET A 1 -21.67 19.96 15.04
N ALA A 2 -21.63 21.22 14.57
CA ALA A 2 -20.74 21.64 13.48
C ALA A 2 -19.24 21.58 13.84
N GLU A 3 -18.85 22.00 15.05
CA GLU A 3 -17.44 21.97 15.51
C GLU A 3 -16.85 20.55 15.51
N LYS A 4 -17.57 19.55 16.06
CA LYS A 4 -17.12 18.15 16.09
C LYS A 4 -16.84 17.57 14.69
N LYS A 5 -17.61 17.98 13.68
CA LYS A 5 -17.40 17.54 12.28
C LYS A 5 -16.17 18.18 11.64
N GLU A 6 -15.88 19.43 11.99
CA GLU A 6 -14.73 20.17 11.45
C GLU A 6 -13.40 19.66 12.03
N ASP A 7 -13.40 19.30 13.31
CA ASP A 7 -12.25 18.66 13.98
C ASP A 7 -11.92 17.30 13.36
N HIS A 8 -12.96 16.54 12.98
CA HIS A 8 -12.77 15.22 12.39
C HIS A 8 -12.17 15.27 10.98
N TYR A 9 -12.60 16.25 10.17
CA TYR A 9 -11.99 16.53 8.88
C TYR A 9 -10.50 16.86 9.03
N LYS A 10 -10.15 17.75 9.97
CA LYS A 10 -8.76 18.15 10.25
C LYS A 10 -7.92 16.96 10.73
N ASN A 11 -8.48 16.06 11.53
CA ASN A 11 -7.80 14.85 12.01
C ASN A 11 -7.51 13.86 10.88
N ILE A 12 -8.46 13.66 9.96
CA ILE A 12 -8.28 12.84 8.76
C ILE A 12 -7.17 13.43 7.89
N GLU A 13 -7.24 14.74 7.59
CA GLU A 13 -6.28 15.41 6.74
C GLU A 13 -4.86 15.34 7.33
N LYS A 14 -4.70 15.61 8.63
CA LYS A 14 -3.42 15.51 9.34
C LYS A 14 -2.87 14.09 9.28
N SER A 15 -3.71 13.08 9.55
CA SER A 15 -3.30 11.67 9.53
C SER A 15 -2.88 11.22 8.14
N MET A 16 -3.60 11.66 7.10
CA MET A 16 -3.25 11.37 5.71
C MET A 16 -1.93 12.04 5.28
N LYS A 17 -1.69 13.30 5.68
CA LYS A 17 -0.40 13.97 5.44
C LYS A 17 0.76 13.22 6.12
N THR A 18 0.58 12.81 7.37
CA THR A 18 1.58 12.03 8.11
C THR A 18 1.82 10.66 7.46
N ALA A 19 0.76 9.94 7.10
CA ALA A 19 0.88 8.66 6.41
C ALA A 19 1.54 8.80 5.04
N LYS A 20 1.20 9.82 4.24
CA LYS A 20 1.89 10.09 2.96
C LYS A 20 3.40 10.26 3.14
N LYS A 21 3.81 11.05 4.15
CA LYS A 21 5.23 11.24 4.46
C LYS A 21 5.91 9.95 4.93
N TYR A 22 5.24 9.21 5.82
CA TYR A 22 5.76 7.94 6.33
C TYR A 22 5.87 6.89 5.22
N VAL A 23 4.80 6.69 4.45
CA VAL A 23 4.74 5.78 3.32
C VAL A 23 5.83 6.13 2.31
N SER A 24 5.98 7.39 1.87
CA SER A 24 7.05 7.78 0.96
C SER A 24 8.43 7.44 1.52
N LYS A 25 8.71 7.82 2.77
CA LYS A 25 10.02 7.59 3.40
C LYS A 25 10.37 6.10 3.51
N VAL A 26 9.40 5.27 3.90
CA VAL A 26 9.59 3.82 4.03
C VAL A 26 9.74 3.18 2.65
N GLN A 27 8.92 3.59 1.67
CA GLN A 27 9.00 3.06 0.30
C GLN A 27 10.33 3.39 -0.39
N ASP A 28 10.79 4.64 -0.31
CA ASP A 28 12.06 5.06 -0.93
C ASP A 28 13.24 4.29 -0.34
N ARG A 29 13.17 4.01 0.96
CA ARG A 29 14.16 3.23 1.69
C ARG A 29 14.17 1.77 1.27
N ASN A 30 13.01 1.10 1.22
CA ASN A 30 12.94 -0.30 0.80
C ASN A 30 13.44 -0.45 -0.63
N TYR A 31 13.03 0.46 -1.50
CA TYR A 31 13.50 0.49 -2.88
C TYR A 31 15.03 0.63 -2.94
N ALA A 32 15.61 1.52 -2.14
CA ALA A 32 17.06 1.66 -2.04
C ALA A 32 17.76 0.40 -1.48
N ALA A 33 17.22 -0.24 -0.45
CA ALA A 33 17.77 -1.46 0.13
C ALA A 33 17.75 -2.63 -0.87
N ILE A 34 16.67 -2.76 -1.64
CA ILE A 34 16.51 -3.83 -2.62
C ILE A 34 17.34 -3.55 -3.87
N LYS A 35 17.43 -2.29 -4.32
CA LYS A 35 18.34 -1.88 -5.37
C LYS A 35 19.79 -2.15 -4.96
N LYS A 36 20.19 -1.79 -3.74
CA LYS A 36 21.52 -2.10 -3.19
C LYS A 36 21.78 -3.60 -3.11
N ALA A 37 20.77 -4.38 -2.69
CA ALA A 37 20.88 -5.84 -2.69
C ALA A 37 21.11 -6.38 -4.10
N ASN A 38 20.35 -5.88 -5.09
CA ASN A 38 20.50 -6.25 -6.49
C ASN A 38 21.84 -5.83 -7.10
N GLU A 39 22.39 -4.66 -6.72
CA GLU A 39 23.70 -4.18 -7.17
C GLU A 39 24.88 -4.89 -6.48
N ALA A 40 24.72 -5.31 -5.23
CA ALA A 40 25.70 -6.16 -4.51
C ALA A 40 25.72 -7.60 -5.04
N ILE A 41 24.65 -7.97 -5.72
CA ILE A 41 24.42 -9.21 -6.40
C ILE A 41 24.97 -9.08 -7.82
N ASP A 42 26.21 -9.49 -8.04
CA ASP A 42 26.71 -9.78 -9.40
C ASP A 42 26.14 -11.14 -9.85
N TYR A 43 24.81 -11.22 -10.01
CA TYR A 43 24.13 -12.44 -10.45
C TYR A 43 23.94 -12.46 -11.96
N ASP A 44 24.37 -13.57 -12.54
CA ASP A 44 24.01 -13.98 -13.89
C ASP A 44 22.53 -14.41 -13.88
N PHE A 45 21.63 -13.46 -14.14
CA PHE A 45 20.18 -13.70 -14.20
C PHE A 45 19.84 -14.82 -15.19
N ASP A 46 20.67 -15.05 -16.21
CA ASP A 46 20.51 -16.14 -17.18
C ASP A 46 20.65 -17.54 -16.53
N LYS A 47 21.18 -17.63 -15.30
CA LYS A 47 21.33 -18.86 -14.51
C LYS A 47 20.32 -19.00 -13.37
N LEU A 48 19.27 -18.16 -13.31
CA LEU A 48 18.19 -18.29 -12.33
C LEU A 48 17.38 -19.59 -12.45
N GLU A 49 17.66 -20.44 -13.43
CA GLU A 49 17.15 -21.82 -13.49
C GLU A 49 17.82 -22.77 -12.48
N ASP A 50 19.01 -22.45 -11.97
CA ASP A 50 19.70 -23.24 -10.95
C ASP A 50 19.10 -22.93 -9.57
N SER A 51 18.60 -23.96 -8.88
CA SER A 51 18.01 -23.82 -7.55
C SER A 51 18.97 -23.23 -6.52
N ASN A 52 20.28 -23.51 -6.63
CA ASN A 52 21.29 -22.95 -5.73
C ASN A 52 21.51 -21.46 -5.99
N VAL A 53 21.40 -21.03 -7.26
CA VAL A 53 21.46 -19.61 -7.66
C VAL A 53 20.24 -18.89 -7.12
N GLN A 54 19.03 -19.45 -7.29
CA GLN A 54 17.80 -18.92 -6.72
C GLN A 54 17.87 -18.79 -5.19
N ASP A 55 18.27 -19.85 -4.48
CA ASP A 55 18.29 -19.85 -3.01
C ASP A 55 19.29 -18.83 -2.45
N LYS A 56 20.45 -18.66 -3.09
CA LYS A 56 21.44 -17.67 -2.67
C LYS A 56 21.00 -16.24 -3.02
N TYR A 57 20.34 -16.02 -4.16
CA TYR A 57 19.71 -14.73 -4.48
C TYR A 57 18.63 -14.34 -3.44
N ILE A 58 17.68 -15.25 -3.16
CA ILE A 58 16.60 -15.03 -2.18
C ILE A 58 17.20 -14.68 -0.82
N LYS A 59 18.23 -15.43 -0.39
CA LYS A 59 18.90 -15.20 0.89
C LYS A 59 19.55 -13.82 0.96
N THR A 60 20.34 -13.42 -0.04
CA THR A 60 21.04 -12.14 -0.05
C THR A 60 20.08 -10.95 0.00
N VAL A 61 19.02 -10.96 -0.81
CA VAL A 61 18.01 -9.88 -0.79
C VAL A 61 17.32 -9.82 0.58
N SER A 62 16.98 -10.97 1.14
CA SER A 62 16.30 -11.03 2.45
C SER A 62 17.18 -10.58 3.60
N ASP A 63 18.47 -10.93 3.58
CA ASP A 63 19.44 -10.52 4.61
C ASP A 63 19.66 -9.00 4.58
N GLU A 64 19.79 -8.38 3.41
CA GLU A 64 19.91 -6.91 3.28
C GLU A 64 18.67 -6.17 3.79
N VAL A 65 17.46 -6.65 3.43
CA VAL A 65 16.20 -6.07 3.92
C VAL A 65 16.08 -6.23 5.45
N ARG A 66 16.44 -7.40 5.99
CA ARG A 66 16.45 -7.66 7.45
C ARG A 66 17.47 -6.78 8.17
N GLU A 67 18.67 -6.61 7.64
CA GLU A 67 19.67 -5.72 8.22
C GLU A 67 19.21 -4.28 8.27
N ASP A 68 18.59 -3.79 7.21
CA ASP A 68 18.03 -2.45 7.16
C ASP A 68 16.95 -2.26 8.22
N VAL A 69 16.03 -3.23 8.36
CA VAL A 69 15.02 -3.22 9.43
C VAL A 69 15.66 -3.25 10.82
N LYS A 70 16.67 -4.09 11.05
CA LYS A 70 17.40 -4.15 12.32
C LYS A 70 18.06 -2.81 12.64
N LYS A 71 18.73 -2.19 11.67
CA LYS A 71 19.33 -0.84 11.82
C LYS A 71 18.27 0.24 12.08
N HIS A 72 17.06 0.11 11.54
CA HIS A 72 16.01 1.10 11.74
C HIS A 72 15.54 1.21 13.19
N PHE A 73 15.27 0.05 13.77
CA PHE A 73 14.68 -0.06 15.09
C PHE A 73 15.73 -0.26 16.17
N ASP A 74 17.01 -0.11 15.83
CA ASP A 74 18.15 -0.36 16.72
C ASP A 74 18.06 -1.75 17.38
N LEU A 75 17.71 -2.75 16.57
CA LEU A 75 17.52 -4.12 17.02
C LEU A 75 18.90 -4.78 17.18
N GLY A 76 19.21 -5.18 18.41
CA GLY A 76 20.42 -5.93 18.72
C GLY A 76 20.47 -7.32 18.06
N LYS A 77 21.61 -8.01 18.20
CA LYS A 77 21.88 -9.31 17.56
C LYS A 77 21.00 -10.48 18.04
N ASN A 78 20.34 -10.35 19.19
CA ASN A 78 19.55 -11.41 19.84
C ASN A 78 18.06 -11.11 19.83
N ILE A 79 17.49 -10.90 18.65
CA ILE A 79 16.07 -10.58 18.51
C ILE A 79 15.32 -11.76 17.88
N ASP A 80 14.06 -11.90 18.28
CA ASP A 80 13.17 -12.91 17.72
C ASP A 80 13.02 -12.69 16.21
N GLU A 81 13.45 -13.66 15.42
CA GLU A 81 13.36 -13.61 13.96
C GLU A 81 11.90 -13.47 13.47
N ARG A 82 10.90 -13.91 14.24
CA ARG A 82 9.48 -13.64 13.93
C ARG A 82 9.12 -12.16 14.07
N LEU A 83 9.69 -11.48 15.06
CA LEU A 83 9.53 -10.03 15.21
C LEU A 83 10.21 -9.32 14.05
N VAL A 84 11.43 -9.74 13.66
CA VAL A 84 12.11 -9.19 12.48
C VAL A 84 11.27 -9.38 11.22
N ASP A 85 10.73 -10.58 10.98
CA ASP A 85 9.90 -10.85 9.81
C ASP A 85 8.60 -10.02 9.81
N THR A 86 7.99 -9.84 10.98
CA THR A 86 6.84 -8.94 11.15
C THR A 86 7.22 -7.50 10.82
N LEU A 87 8.39 -7.05 11.27
CA LEU A 87 8.89 -5.70 11.00
C LEU A 87 9.34 -5.54 9.55
N VAL A 88 9.82 -6.59 8.89
CA VAL A 88 10.08 -6.63 7.44
C VAL A 88 8.79 -6.56 6.65
N GLU A 89 7.75 -7.28 7.04
CA GLU A 89 6.44 -7.14 6.40
C GLU A 89 5.85 -5.73 6.61
N THR A 90 6.08 -5.16 7.79
CA THR A 90 5.55 -3.85 8.21
C THR A 90 6.36 -2.66 7.69
N LEU A 91 7.65 -2.83 7.38
CA LEU A 91 8.49 -1.79 6.80
C LEU A 91 8.79 -2.10 5.34
N GLY A 92 9.47 -3.22 5.09
CA GLY A 92 9.93 -3.68 3.78
C GLY A 92 8.83 -4.02 2.79
N GLY A 93 7.68 -4.47 3.28
CA GLY A 93 6.54 -4.90 2.45
C GLY A 93 6.80 -6.16 1.62
N ILE A 94 8.01 -6.72 1.66
CA ILE A 94 8.39 -7.95 0.99
C ILE A 94 9.20 -8.84 1.95
N THR A 95 8.67 -10.02 2.23
CA THR A 95 9.27 -11.02 3.12
C THR A 95 10.11 -12.03 2.32
N TYR A 96 10.97 -12.79 3.01
CA TYR A 96 11.73 -13.89 2.42
C TYR A 96 10.83 -14.87 1.64
N GLU A 97 9.70 -15.28 2.22
CA GLU A 97 8.79 -16.21 1.57
C GLU A 97 8.09 -15.60 0.34
N GLU A 98 7.91 -14.28 0.30
CA GLU A 98 7.41 -13.60 -0.88
C GLU A 98 8.47 -13.54 -1.99
N ILE A 99 9.71 -13.12 -1.66
CA ILE A 99 10.83 -13.14 -2.62
C ILE A 99 11.01 -14.56 -3.19
N LYS A 100 10.94 -15.58 -2.34
CA LYS A 100 11.01 -16.98 -2.74
C LYS A 100 9.86 -17.39 -3.65
N LYS A 101 8.62 -16.99 -3.37
CA LYS A 101 7.46 -17.28 -4.24
C LYS A 101 7.61 -16.63 -5.61
N ILE A 102 8.11 -15.40 -5.65
CA ILE A 102 8.33 -14.66 -6.88
C ILE A 102 9.42 -15.34 -7.71
N VAL A 103 10.60 -15.55 -7.13
CA VAL A 103 11.76 -16.16 -7.80
C VAL A 103 11.46 -17.59 -8.27
N LYS A 104 10.84 -18.42 -7.42
CA LYS A 104 10.52 -19.82 -7.76
C LYS A 104 9.29 -19.95 -8.66
N GLY A 105 8.39 -18.95 -8.65
CA GLY A 105 7.19 -18.93 -9.49
C GLY A 105 7.44 -18.45 -10.92
N SER A 106 8.36 -17.50 -11.10
CA SER A 106 8.64 -16.88 -12.40
C SER A 106 9.74 -17.61 -13.20
N GLY A 107 10.59 -18.42 -12.55
CA GLY A 107 11.57 -19.27 -13.25
C GLY A 107 12.50 -18.47 -14.18
N LYS A 108 12.61 -18.87 -15.46
CA LYS A 108 13.48 -18.22 -16.47
C LYS A 108 13.05 -16.82 -16.89
N GLU A 109 11.81 -16.44 -16.62
CA GLU A 109 11.27 -15.11 -16.96
C GLU A 109 11.52 -14.10 -15.84
N PHE A 110 12.11 -14.53 -14.72
CA PHE A 110 12.44 -13.65 -13.61
C PHE A 110 13.65 -12.77 -13.94
N GLY A 111 13.41 -11.63 -14.57
CA GLY A 111 14.40 -10.60 -14.84
C GLY A 111 14.36 -9.45 -13.83
N PRO A 112 15.33 -8.51 -13.92
CA PRO A 112 15.33 -7.27 -13.13
C PRO A 112 14.02 -6.48 -13.22
N ASP A 113 13.37 -6.48 -14.38
CA ASP A 113 12.10 -5.75 -14.60
C ASP A 113 10.91 -6.39 -13.87
N GLU A 114 10.88 -7.72 -13.77
CA GLU A 114 9.85 -8.46 -13.03
C GLU A 114 10.00 -8.22 -11.52
N LEU A 115 11.24 -8.22 -11.03
CA LEU A 115 11.55 -7.80 -9.67
C LEU A 115 11.06 -6.36 -9.43
N VAL A 116 11.43 -5.40 -10.28
CA VAL A 116 10.99 -4.01 -10.14
C VAL A 116 9.47 -3.89 -10.13
N SER A 117 8.78 -4.57 -11.05
CA SER A 117 7.31 -4.55 -11.15
C SER A 117 6.65 -5.10 -9.89
N GLU A 118 7.17 -6.19 -9.34
CA GLU A 118 6.66 -6.80 -8.12
C GLU A 118 6.94 -5.94 -6.87
N LEU A 119 8.10 -5.27 -6.84
CA LEU A 119 8.41 -4.29 -5.81
C LEU A 119 7.48 -3.08 -5.87
N GLU A 120 7.17 -2.58 -7.06
CA GLU A 120 6.19 -1.51 -7.25
C GLU A 120 4.79 -1.95 -6.82
N ARG A 121 4.42 -3.21 -7.09
CA ARG A 121 3.16 -3.78 -6.60
C ARG A 121 3.13 -3.82 -5.07
N LYS A 122 4.17 -4.30 -4.42
CA LYS A 122 4.28 -4.34 -2.95
C LYS A 122 4.32 -2.94 -2.33
N LYS A 123 5.02 -2.01 -2.98
CA LYS A 123 5.00 -0.58 -2.64
C LYS A 123 3.56 -0.07 -2.61
N ASN A 124 2.78 -0.37 -3.63
CA ASN A 124 1.37 0.02 -3.71
C ASN A 124 0.51 -0.67 -2.65
N ASP A 125 0.67 -1.98 -2.42
CA ASP A 125 -0.08 -2.73 -1.41
C ASP A 125 0.16 -2.18 0.01
N PHE A 126 1.42 -1.87 0.34
CA PHE A 126 1.80 -1.26 1.61
C PHE A 126 1.11 0.09 1.84
N ALA A 127 1.14 0.95 0.81
CA ALA A 127 0.48 2.25 0.84
C ALA A 127 -1.03 2.10 1.01
N GLN A 128 -1.66 1.20 0.25
CA GLN A 128 -3.09 0.93 0.34
C GLN A 128 -3.50 0.49 1.75
N ARG A 129 -2.74 -0.43 2.39
CA ARG A 129 -2.99 -0.86 3.78
C ARG A 129 -2.94 0.30 4.76
N HIS A 130 -1.94 1.18 4.65
CA HIS A 130 -1.79 2.33 5.53
C HIS A 130 -2.92 3.36 5.37
N TYR A 131 -3.28 3.69 4.13
CA TYR A 131 -4.37 4.63 3.87
C TYR A 131 -5.73 4.05 4.27
N ALA A 132 -5.96 2.76 4.02
CA ALA A 132 -7.14 2.05 4.52
C ALA A 132 -7.22 2.06 6.05
N GLY A 133 -6.08 1.91 6.75
CA GLY A 133 -5.99 1.99 8.21
C GLY A 133 -6.44 3.33 8.78
N ILE A 134 -6.24 4.43 8.05
CA ILE A 134 -6.76 5.75 8.44
C ILE A 134 -8.29 5.76 8.42
N ALA A 135 -8.90 5.21 7.38
CA ALA A 135 -10.35 5.09 7.32
C ALA A 135 -10.89 4.24 8.48
N ASN A 136 -10.25 3.11 8.78
CA ASN A 136 -10.64 2.25 9.91
C ASN A 136 -10.53 2.96 11.27
N LYS A 137 -9.55 3.87 11.42
CA LYS A 137 -9.33 4.60 12.66
C LYS A 137 -10.25 5.81 12.83
N TYR A 138 -10.56 6.51 11.75
CA TYR A 138 -11.25 7.79 11.81
C TYR A 138 -12.66 7.75 11.21
N VAL A 139 -13.04 6.76 10.42
CA VAL A 139 -14.37 6.69 9.81
C VAL A 139 -15.13 5.48 10.31
N THR A 140 -15.28 5.41 11.63
CA THR A 140 -15.92 4.30 12.35
C THR A 140 -17.45 4.41 12.42
N GLU A 141 -17.99 5.62 12.26
CA GLU A 141 -19.41 5.91 12.49
C GLU A 141 -20.02 6.67 11.31
N LYS A 142 -21.35 6.62 11.18
CA LYS A 142 -22.08 7.23 10.07
C LYS A 142 -21.89 8.75 9.99
N GLU A 143 -21.73 9.42 11.12
CA GLU A 143 -21.48 10.87 11.18
C GLU A 143 -20.11 11.29 10.65
N HIS A 144 -19.13 10.37 10.61
CA HIS A 144 -17.79 10.60 10.06
C HIS A 144 -17.73 10.54 8.53
N ILE A 145 -18.76 9.95 7.90
CA ILE A 145 -18.79 9.69 6.45
C ILE A 145 -18.78 10.99 5.66
N GLU A 146 -19.59 11.98 6.05
CA GLU A 146 -19.70 13.23 5.31
C GLU A 146 -18.36 14.01 5.28
N PRO A 147 -17.67 14.22 6.42
CA PRO A 147 -16.29 14.73 6.43
C PRO A 147 -15.33 13.93 5.55
N ALA A 148 -15.41 12.59 5.59
CA ALA A 148 -14.56 11.71 4.81
C ALA A 148 -14.80 11.87 3.29
N LEU A 149 -16.06 11.89 2.85
CA LEU A 149 -16.42 12.10 1.45
C LEU A 149 -15.97 13.47 0.93
N LYS A 150 -16.04 14.50 1.78
CA LYS A 150 -15.52 15.85 1.50
C LYS A 150 -14.01 15.83 1.32
N TYR A 151 -13.28 15.18 2.23
CA TYR A 151 -11.83 15.03 2.13
C TYR A 151 -11.42 14.32 0.84
N LEU A 152 -12.13 13.26 0.48
CA LEU A 152 -11.91 12.48 -0.73
C LEU A 152 -12.36 13.18 -2.03
N GLY A 153 -13.07 14.31 -1.95
CA GLY A 153 -13.57 15.04 -3.12
C GLY A 153 -14.63 14.29 -3.94
N ILE A 154 -15.42 13.41 -3.29
CA ILE A 154 -16.39 12.54 -3.99
C ILE A 154 -17.86 12.72 -3.57
N GLU A 155 -18.19 13.72 -2.73
CA GLU A 155 -19.58 13.96 -2.28
C GLU A 155 -20.60 14.08 -3.44
N GLY A 156 -20.17 14.69 -4.54
CA GLY A 156 -20.97 14.82 -5.77
C GLY A 156 -21.10 13.53 -6.58
N LYS A 157 -20.25 12.53 -6.33
CA LYS A 157 -20.14 11.28 -7.12
C LYS A 157 -20.81 10.07 -6.45
N VAL A 158 -21.21 10.18 -5.18
CA VAL A 158 -21.81 9.09 -4.40
C VAL A 158 -23.23 9.38 -3.92
N GLN A 159 -24.02 8.34 -3.69
CA GLN A 159 -25.31 8.33 -3.01
C GLN A 159 -25.04 8.30 -1.50
N LYS A 160 -24.94 9.47 -0.85
CA LYS A 160 -24.47 9.64 0.55
C LYS A 160 -25.18 8.69 1.51
N GLU A 161 -26.47 8.48 1.32
CA GLU A 161 -27.35 7.63 2.11
C GLU A 161 -27.02 6.12 2.05
N LYS A 162 -26.33 5.66 1.00
CA LYS A 162 -25.89 4.27 0.84
C LYS A 162 -24.47 4.03 1.34
N VAL A 163 -23.74 5.10 1.64
CA VAL A 163 -22.35 4.99 2.08
C VAL A 163 -22.33 4.54 3.54
N THR A 164 -21.49 3.55 3.83
CA THR A 164 -21.20 3.03 5.17
C THR A 164 -19.71 3.15 5.48
N PRO A 165 -19.30 3.08 6.77
CA PRO A 165 -17.89 3.01 7.17
C PRO A 165 -17.07 1.98 6.37
N GLU A 166 -17.64 0.82 6.07
CA GLU A 166 -16.96 -0.30 5.38
C GLU A 166 -16.50 0.04 3.95
N HIS A 167 -17.11 1.05 3.31
CA HIS A 167 -16.67 1.49 1.98
C HIS A 167 -15.41 2.37 2.04
N MET A 168 -15.13 2.98 3.20
CA MET A 168 -14.08 4.00 3.34
C MET A 168 -12.67 3.47 3.19
N PRO A 169 -12.29 2.30 3.74
CA PRO A 169 -10.94 1.75 3.59
C PRO A 169 -10.48 1.68 2.15
N ARG A 170 -11.35 1.17 1.26
CA ARG A 170 -11.05 1.07 -0.18
C ARG A 170 -10.92 2.44 -0.84
N LEU A 171 -11.80 3.38 -0.52
CA LEU A 171 -11.76 4.73 -1.09
C LEU A 171 -10.52 5.52 -0.64
N PHE A 172 -10.14 5.39 0.63
CA PHE A 172 -8.92 5.98 1.16
C PHE A 172 -7.66 5.34 0.57
N ALA A 173 -7.64 4.01 0.41
CA ALA A 173 -6.56 3.29 -0.23
C ALA A 173 -6.28 3.84 -1.64
N TYR A 174 -7.31 3.95 -2.49
CA TYR A 174 -7.14 4.51 -3.82
C TYR A 174 -6.77 5.99 -3.80
N HIS A 175 -7.48 6.82 -3.04
CA HIS A 175 -7.17 8.26 -2.98
C HIS A 175 -5.74 8.53 -2.47
N GLY A 176 -5.26 7.72 -1.53
CA GLY A 176 -3.92 7.84 -1.01
C GLY A 176 -2.82 7.47 -2.01
N THR A 177 -3.06 6.49 -2.89
CA THR A 177 -2.10 6.07 -3.92
C THR A 177 -2.18 6.88 -5.21
N SER A 178 -3.38 7.16 -5.72
CA SER A 178 -3.57 7.87 -7.00
C SER A 178 -3.74 9.38 -6.84
N GLY A 179 -3.89 9.90 -5.61
CA GLY A 179 -4.17 11.31 -5.33
C GLY A 179 -5.62 11.73 -5.63
N GLU A 180 -6.29 11.07 -6.57
CA GLU A 180 -7.68 11.33 -6.95
C GLU A 180 -8.51 10.06 -7.11
N LEU A 181 -9.82 10.18 -6.86
CA LEU A 181 -10.79 9.10 -7.09
C LEU A 181 -11.53 9.23 -8.41
N HIS A 182 -11.21 8.32 -9.33
CA HIS A 182 -11.98 8.09 -10.55
C HIS A 182 -13.26 7.30 -10.27
N LYS A 183 -14.20 7.39 -11.22
CA LYS A 183 -15.51 6.74 -11.11
C LYS A 183 -15.43 5.21 -11.04
N SER A 184 -14.37 4.62 -11.59
CA SER A 184 -14.06 3.18 -11.52
C SER A 184 -13.64 2.73 -10.11
N HIS A 185 -13.11 3.65 -9.29
CA HIS A 185 -12.66 3.35 -7.93
C HIS A 185 -13.80 3.39 -6.91
N ILE A 186 -14.92 4.04 -7.28
CA ILE A 186 -16.11 4.14 -6.43
C ILE A 186 -16.96 2.87 -6.61
N PRO A 187 -17.25 2.11 -5.54
CA PRO A 187 -18.10 0.94 -5.60
C PRO A 187 -19.45 1.24 -6.26
N HIS A 188 -19.91 0.31 -7.11
CA HIS A 188 -21.06 0.52 -7.98
C HIS A 188 -22.35 0.81 -7.19
N GLU A 189 -22.51 0.14 -6.05
CA GLU A 189 -23.63 0.21 -5.12
C GLU A 189 -23.82 1.61 -4.50
N ILE A 190 -22.73 2.36 -4.29
CA ILE A 190 -22.77 3.73 -3.73
C ILE A 190 -22.61 4.82 -4.79
N ARG A 191 -22.28 4.47 -6.03
CA ARG A 191 -22.01 5.43 -7.11
C ARG A 191 -23.31 6.11 -7.57
N LYS A 192 -23.30 7.44 -7.73
CA LYS A 192 -24.41 8.12 -8.40
C LYS A 192 -24.49 7.67 -9.87
N GLY A 193 -25.64 7.15 -10.27
CA GLY A 193 -25.93 6.87 -11.67
C GLY A 193 -25.86 8.16 -12.50
N LYS A 194 -25.52 8.07 -13.79
CA LYS A 194 -25.87 9.17 -14.70
C LYS A 194 -27.39 9.28 -14.63
N LYS A 195 -27.96 10.46 -14.32
CA LYS A 195 -29.36 10.73 -14.67
C LYS A 195 -29.44 10.42 -16.17
N LYS A 196 -30.14 9.35 -16.55
CA LYS A 196 -30.63 9.27 -17.93
C LYS A 196 -31.51 10.50 -18.04
N ASP A 197 -31.09 11.47 -18.85
CA ASP A 197 -31.98 12.52 -19.29
C ASP A 197 -33.23 11.81 -19.81
N LYS A 198 -34.32 11.90 -19.04
CA LYS A 198 -35.63 11.54 -19.55
C LYS A 198 -35.86 12.55 -20.66
N LYS A 199 -35.52 12.14 -21.90
CA LYS A 199 -35.97 12.79 -23.12
C LYS A 199 -37.47 12.97 -22.92
N LYS A 200 -37.90 14.20 -22.66
CA LYS A 200 -39.32 14.58 -22.70
C LYS A 200 -39.76 14.20 -24.12
N ALA A 201 -40.52 13.13 -24.24
CA ALA A 201 -41.40 12.97 -25.37
C ALA A 201 -42.48 14.03 -25.17
N ALA A 202 -42.32 15.13 -25.90
CA ALA A 202 -43.39 16.07 -26.21
C ALA A 202 -44.22 15.45 -27.34
#